data_AF-A0A6B3E8L5-F1
#
_entry.id   AF-A0A6B3E8L5-F1
#
_cell.length_a   1.000
_cell.length_b   1.000
_cell.length_c   1.000
_cell.angle_alpha   90.00
_cell.angle_beta   90.00
_cell.angle_gamma   90.00
#
_symmetry.space_group_name_H-M   'P 1'
#
loop_
_entity.id
_entity.type
_entity.pdbx_description
1 polymer ?
#
loop_
_entity_poly.entity_id
_entity_poly.type
_entity_poly.pdbx_seq_one_letter_code
_entity_poly.pdbx_strand_id
1 'polypeptide(L)'
;EALASADTVLIPASYELGPVHEEGRLTPLLAAALGRIRPGTRLMSICTGGFVLAAAGLLDGRPAATHWSSAARFQRLFPRVAVDADVLFVDDGDVLTSAGVAAGIDLCLHVVRRDHGAAVAADVARHTVV
;
A
#
# COMPACT_ATOMS: atom_id res chain seq x y z
N GLU A 1 -19.51 2.34 -0.39
CA GLU A 1 -19.95 2.54 -1.78
C GLU A 1 -18.77 2.86 -2.69
N ALA A 2 -17.97 3.90 -2.41
CA ALA A 2 -16.80 4.26 -3.25
C ALA A 2 -15.83 3.10 -3.58
N LEU A 3 -15.55 2.19 -2.63
CA LEU A 3 -14.68 1.03 -2.86
C LEU A 3 -15.19 0.09 -3.96
N ALA A 4 -16.50 0.01 -4.16
CA ALA A 4 -17.10 -0.87 -5.15
C ALA A 4 -16.98 -0.36 -6.60
N SER A 5 -16.66 0.93 -6.78
CA SER A 5 -16.49 1.54 -8.11
C SER A 5 -15.09 2.06 -8.37
N ALA A 6 -14.19 2.00 -7.39
CA ALA A 6 -12.83 2.49 -7.53
C ALA A 6 -11.99 1.59 -8.45
N ASP A 7 -11.18 2.22 -9.29
CA ASP A 7 -10.15 1.54 -10.11
C ASP A 7 -8.81 1.47 -9.37
N THR A 8 -8.61 2.32 -8.35
CA THR A 8 -7.46 2.29 -7.45
C THR A 8 -7.90 2.57 -6.02
N VAL A 9 -7.42 1.77 -5.07
CA VAL A 9 -7.62 1.98 -3.63
C VAL A 9 -6.27 2.10 -2.95
N LEU A 10 -6.05 3.23 -2.28
CA LEU A 10 -4.84 3.51 -1.52
C LEU A 10 -5.14 3.45 -0.02
N ILE A 11 -4.37 2.63 0.71
CA ILE A 11 -4.42 2.54 2.16
C ILE A 11 -3.29 3.41 2.73
N PRO A 12 -3.63 4.54 3.38
CA PRO A 12 -2.63 5.43 3.94
C PRO A 12 -1.98 4.84 5.18
N ALA A 13 -0.91 5.50 5.64
CA ALA A 13 -0.34 5.22 6.95
C ALA A 13 -1.38 5.48 8.06
N SER A 14 -1.37 4.65 9.09
CA SER A 14 -2.12 4.88 10.32
C SER A 14 -1.31 4.44 11.53
N TYR A 15 -1.42 5.20 12.62
CA TYR A 15 -0.86 4.86 13.92
C TYR A 15 -1.88 4.14 14.82
N GLU A 16 -3.13 4.03 14.38
CA GLU A 16 -4.26 3.48 15.14
C GLU A 16 -4.79 2.19 14.48
N LEU A 17 -3.88 1.29 14.11
CA LEU A 17 -4.23 0.05 13.41
C LEU A 17 -4.73 -1.07 14.33
N GLY A 18 -4.60 -0.92 15.66
CA GLY A 18 -5.11 -1.85 16.67
C GLY A 18 -4.77 -3.32 16.35
N PRO A 19 -5.76 -4.24 16.30
CA PRO A 19 -5.53 -5.66 16.03
C PRO A 19 -4.78 -5.97 14.72
N VAL A 20 -4.83 -5.08 13.72
CA VAL A 20 -4.10 -5.27 12.47
C VAL A 20 -2.59 -5.19 12.70
N HIS A 21 -2.14 -4.25 13.53
CA HIS A 21 -0.72 -4.04 13.82
C HIS A 21 -0.21 -4.89 15.00
N GLU A 22 -1.11 -5.30 15.89
CA GLU A 22 -0.77 -6.12 17.06
C GLU A 22 -0.82 -7.62 16.75
N GLU A 23 -1.86 -8.06 16.03
CA GLU A 23 -2.17 -9.48 15.80
C GLU A 23 -2.13 -9.88 14.33
N GLY A 24 -1.96 -8.93 13.40
CA GLY A 24 -2.05 -9.20 11.96
C GLY A 24 -3.47 -9.55 11.51
N ARG A 25 -4.51 -9.13 12.26
CA ARG A 25 -5.91 -9.49 12.01
C ARG A 25 -6.75 -8.28 11.65
N LEU A 26 -7.54 -8.39 10.57
CA LEU A 26 -8.55 -7.39 10.23
C LEU A 26 -9.67 -7.33 11.28
N THR A 27 -10.15 -6.13 11.56
CA THR A 27 -11.43 -5.96 12.24
C THR A 27 -12.58 -6.35 11.31
N PRO A 28 -13.76 -6.74 11.84
CA PRO A 28 -14.92 -7.07 11.00
C PRO A 28 -15.32 -5.93 10.05
N LEU A 29 -15.21 -4.68 10.52
CA LEU A 29 -15.50 -3.49 9.71
C LEU A 29 -14.52 -3.35 8.55
N LEU A 30 -13.22 -3.54 8.80
CA LEU A 30 -12.19 -3.43 7.77
C LEU A 30 -12.30 -4.58 6.76
N ALA A 31 -12.56 -5.81 7.24
CA ALA A 31 -12.83 -6.95 6.37
C ALA A 31 -14.05 -6.71 5.47
N ALA A 32 -15.15 -6.21 6.02
CA ALA A 32 -16.35 -5.87 5.25
C ALA A 32 -16.11 -4.73 4.24
N ALA A 33 -15.27 -3.75 4.58
CA ALA A 33 -14.90 -2.67 3.67
C ALA A 33 -14.05 -3.19 2.50
N LEU A 34 -12.99 -3.96 2.79
CA LEU A 34 -12.11 -4.53 1.76
C LEU A 34 -12.85 -5.55 0.88
N GLY A 35 -13.83 -6.28 1.42
CA GLY A 35 -14.68 -7.19 0.64
C GLY A 35 -15.55 -6.49 -0.42
N ARG A 36 -15.64 -5.16 -0.43
CA ARG A 36 -16.30 -4.39 -1.48
C ARG A 36 -15.40 -4.07 -2.67
N ILE A 37 -14.08 -4.31 -2.55
CA ILE A 37 -13.13 -4.06 -3.62
C ILE A 37 -13.32 -5.12 -4.70
N ARG A 38 -13.42 -4.68 -5.96
CA ARG A 38 -13.63 -5.58 -7.10
C ARG A 38 -12.33 -6.28 -7.49
N PRO A 39 -12.40 -7.50 -8.04
CA PRO A 39 -11.25 -8.08 -8.75
C PRO A 39 -10.72 -7.13 -9.83
N GLY A 40 -9.41 -7.00 -9.94
CA GLY A 40 -8.75 -6.12 -10.91
C GLY A 40 -8.59 -4.66 -10.48
N THR A 41 -9.11 -4.26 -9.32
CA THR A 41 -8.81 -2.94 -8.73
C THR A 41 -7.34 -2.90 -8.30
N ARG A 42 -6.60 -1.85 -8.71
CA ARG A 42 -5.22 -1.63 -8.24
C ARG A 42 -5.21 -1.27 -6.76
N LEU A 43 -4.38 -1.94 -5.97
CA LEU A 43 -4.22 -1.62 -4.55
C LEU A 43 -2.88 -0.94 -4.31
N MET A 44 -2.89 0.03 -3.40
CA MET A 44 -1.70 0.74 -3.00
C MET A 44 -1.67 0.84 -1.48
N SER A 45 -0.48 0.82 -0.88
CA SER A 45 -0.33 1.20 0.52
C SER A 45 0.88 2.08 0.76
N ILE A 46 0.75 2.99 1.72
CA ILE A 46 1.85 3.81 2.21
C ILE A 46 2.19 3.36 3.63
N CYS A 47 3.48 3.09 3.88
CA CYS A 47 4.00 2.85 5.23
C CYS A 47 3.22 1.72 5.92
N THR A 48 2.67 1.97 7.12
CA THR A 48 1.91 0.98 7.91
C THR A 48 0.59 0.56 7.27
N GLY A 49 0.12 1.24 6.22
CA GLY A 49 -1.04 0.80 5.43
C GLY A 49 -0.86 -0.61 4.85
N GLY A 50 0.38 -1.04 4.61
CA GLY A 50 0.68 -2.39 4.11
C GLY A 50 0.20 -3.51 5.05
N PHE A 51 0.12 -3.25 6.37
CA PHE A 51 -0.36 -4.25 7.34
C PHE A 51 -1.83 -4.61 7.07
N VAL A 52 -2.63 -3.67 6.57
CA VAL A 52 -4.02 -3.93 6.21
C VAL A 52 -4.10 -4.85 4.99
N LEU A 53 -3.27 -4.61 3.97
CA LEU A 53 -3.22 -5.46 2.78
C LEU A 53 -2.72 -6.87 3.13
N ALA A 54 -1.70 -6.97 3.98
CA ALA A 54 -1.17 -8.25 4.44
C ALA A 54 -2.18 -9.03 5.31
N ALA A 55 -2.86 -8.37 6.24
CA ALA A 55 -3.90 -8.98 7.06
C ALA A 55 -5.12 -9.45 6.24
N ALA A 56 -5.34 -8.88 5.06
CA ALA A 56 -6.34 -9.33 4.09
C ALA A 56 -5.87 -10.51 3.22
N GLY A 57 -4.62 -10.95 3.35
CA GLY A 57 -4.01 -11.98 2.49
C GLY A 57 -3.61 -11.48 1.10
N LEU A 58 -3.70 -10.17 0.83
CA LEU A 58 -3.49 -9.59 -0.51
C LEU A 58 -1.99 -9.46 -0.88
N LEU A 59 -1.10 -9.68 0.09
CA LEU A 59 0.36 -9.66 -0.08
C LEU A 59 1.00 -11.07 0.06
N ASP A 60 0.20 -12.11 0.25
CA ASP A 60 0.72 -13.47 0.42
C ASP A 60 1.53 -13.92 -0.82
N GLY A 61 2.82 -14.25 -0.61
CA GLY A 61 3.73 -14.67 -1.67
C GLY A 61 4.30 -13.53 -2.51
N ARG A 62 4.10 -12.27 -2.10
CA ARG A 62 4.45 -11.08 -2.88
C ARG A 62 5.51 -10.22 -2.20
N PRO A 63 6.32 -9.47 -2.97
CA PRO A 63 7.20 -8.46 -2.40
C PRO A 63 6.40 -7.28 -1.83
N ALA A 64 6.87 -6.72 -0.71
CA ALA A 64 6.26 -5.52 -0.15
C ALA A 64 7.28 -4.63 0.56
N ALA A 65 7.12 -3.32 0.39
CA ALA A 65 7.78 -2.31 1.19
C ALA A 65 6.87 -1.87 2.36
N THR A 66 7.49 -1.51 3.47
CA THR A 66 6.85 -0.86 4.62
C THR A 66 7.90 0.00 5.32
N HIS A 67 7.49 0.80 6.29
CA HIS A 67 8.44 1.63 7.03
C HIS A 67 9.50 0.77 7.71
N TRP A 68 10.77 1.18 7.61
CA TRP A 68 11.92 0.43 8.11
C TRP A 68 11.74 0.02 9.58
N SER A 69 11.18 0.92 10.41
CA SER A 69 10.96 0.64 11.83
C SER A 69 9.87 -0.41 12.09
N SER A 70 8.98 -0.63 11.11
CA SER A 70 7.91 -1.62 11.16
C SER A 70 8.26 -2.91 10.43
N ALA A 71 9.28 -2.93 9.56
CA ALA A 71 9.61 -4.05 8.68
C ALA A 71 9.81 -5.37 9.44
N ALA A 72 10.59 -5.35 10.52
CA ALA A 72 10.82 -6.56 11.33
C ALA A 72 9.53 -7.11 11.95
N ARG A 73 8.59 -6.24 12.37
CA ARG A 73 7.29 -6.68 12.88
C ARG A 73 6.40 -7.19 11.75
N PHE A 74 6.37 -6.49 10.63
CA PHE A 74 5.61 -6.86 9.44
C PHE A 74 5.96 -8.28 9.00
N GLN A 75 7.26 -8.56 8.85
CA GLN A 75 7.73 -9.87 8.44
C GLN A 75 7.35 -10.98 9.43
N ARG A 76 7.35 -10.70 10.74
CA ARG A 76 6.95 -11.67 11.77
C ARG A 76 5.45 -11.98 11.74
N LEU A 77 4.60 -10.98 11.55
CA LEU A 77 3.16 -11.17 11.49
C LEU A 77 2.71 -11.82 10.18
N PHE A 78 3.42 -11.54 9.09
CA PHE A 78 3.06 -12.00 7.74
C PHE A 78 4.25 -12.74 7.09
N PRO A 79 4.57 -13.97 7.54
CA PRO A 79 5.76 -14.70 7.09
C PRO A 79 5.76 -15.09 5.61
N ARG A 80 4.60 -15.00 4.93
CA ARG A 80 4.48 -15.26 3.49
C ARG A 80 4.76 -14.03 2.62
N VAL A 81 4.85 -12.84 3.20
CA VAL A 81 5.20 -11.62 2.48
C VAL A 81 6.73 -11.54 2.40
N ALA A 82 7.27 -11.23 1.22
CA ALA A 82 8.69 -10.96 1.04
C ALA A 82 8.95 -9.47 1.34
N VAL A 83 9.17 -9.15 2.62
CA VAL A 83 9.37 -7.76 3.03
C VAL A 83 10.75 -7.27 2.60
N ASP A 84 10.78 -6.19 1.81
CA ASP A 84 12.01 -5.48 1.44
C ASP A 84 12.01 -4.12 2.14
N ALA A 85 12.93 -3.94 3.08
CA ALA A 85 13.06 -2.72 3.88
C ALA A 85 14.00 -1.68 3.27
N ASP A 86 14.71 -2.04 2.19
CA ASP A 86 15.76 -1.22 1.58
C ASP A 86 15.29 -0.47 0.32
N VAL A 87 14.03 -0.67 -0.08
CA VAL A 87 13.41 -0.01 -1.23
C VAL A 87 12.44 1.10 -0.83
N LEU A 88 12.33 2.14 -1.67
CA LEU A 88 11.34 3.20 -1.47
C LEU A 88 9.92 2.66 -1.66
N PHE A 89 9.69 1.94 -2.75
CA PHE A 89 8.43 1.29 -3.03
C PHE A 89 8.64 0.06 -3.91
N VAL A 90 7.64 -0.82 -3.88
CA VAL A 90 7.50 -1.98 -4.76
C VAL A 90 6.28 -1.76 -5.64
N ASP A 91 6.44 -2.02 -6.94
CA ASP A 91 5.34 -2.19 -7.89
C ASP A 91 5.31 -3.65 -8.35
N ASP A 92 4.31 -4.40 -7.90
CA ASP A 92 4.09 -5.80 -8.27
C ASP A 92 2.85 -5.94 -9.18
N GLY A 93 2.65 -4.95 -10.07
CA GLY A 93 1.62 -4.95 -11.10
C GLY A 93 0.28 -4.38 -10.63
N ASP A 94 -0.49 -5.20 -9.90
CA ASP A 94 -1.82 -4.84 -9.39
C ASP A 94 -1.79 -4.36 -7.92
N VAL A 95 -0.69 -4.60 -7.20
CA VAL A 95 -0.50 -4.10 -5.84
C VAL A 95 0.86 -3.44 -5.69
N LEU A 96 0.84 -2.25 -5.09
CA LEU A 96 2.02 -1.42 -4.89
C LEU A 96 2.13 -1.02 -3.43
N THR A 97 3.34 -0.98 -2.88
CA THR A 97 3.55 -0.67 -1.46
C THR A 97 4.75 0.26 -1.31
N SER A 98 4.71 1.25 -0.42
CA SER A 98 5.83 2.14 -0.14
C SER A 98 6.27 2.14 1.31
N ALA A 99 7.54 2.44 1.54
CA ALA A 99 8.14 2.38 2.87
C ALA A 99 7.66 3.51 3.79
N GLY A 100 7.63 4.75 3.34
CA GLY A 100 7.35 5.92 4.19
C GLY A 100 6.52 6.98 3.51
N VAL A 101 6.24 8.07 4.22
CA VAL A 101 5.45 9.18 3.67
C VAL A 101 6.11 9.77 2.42
N ALA A 102 7.43 10.05 2.47
CA ALA A 102 8.18 10.56 1.33
C ALA A 102 8.16 9.57 0.15
N ALA A 103 8.48 8.30 0.41
CA ALA A 103 8.41 7.26 -0.61
C ALA A 103 6.99 7.01 -1.14
N GLY A 104 5.95 7.34 -0.36
CA GLY A 104 4.56 7.35 -0.80
C GLY A 104 4.28 8.43 -1.86
N ILE A 105 4.96 9.57 -1.78
CA ILE A 105 4.90 10.60 -2.83
C ILE A 105 5.52 10.07 -4.12
N ASP A 106 6.71 9.45 -4.01
CA ASP A 106 7.38 8.83 -5.17
C ASP A 106 6.50 7.75 -5.82
N LEU A 107 5.84 6.92 -5.01
CA LEU A 107 4.90 5.90 -5.48
C LEU A 107 3.69 6.53 -6.21
N CYS A 108 3.12 7.60 -5.66
CA CYS A 108 2.01 8.31 -6.31
C CYS A 108 2.43 8.91 -7.66
N LEU A 109 3.62 9.54 -7.73
CA LEU A 109 4.16 10.08 -8.98
C LEU A 109 4.49 8.97 -10.00
N HIS A 110 4.98 7.83 -9.53
CA HIS A 110 5.19 6.64 -10.36
C HIS A 110 3.88 6.16 -11.00
N VAL A 111 2.80 6.10 -10.22
CA VAL A 111 1.47 5.75 -10.74
C VAL A 111 0.93 6.78 -11.74
N VAL A 112 1.04 8.08 -11.43
CA VAL A 112 0.64 9.14 -12.38
C VAL A 112 1.42 9.01 -13.69
N ARG A 113 2.72 8.72 -13.62
CA ARG A 113 3.56 8.49 -14.81
C ARG A 113 3.08 7.29 -15.61
N ARG A 114 2.72 6.19 -14.95
CA ARG A 114 2.25 4.97 -15.60
C ARG A 114 0.91 5.20 -16.30
N ASP A 115 0.01 5.93 -15.67
CA ASP A 115 -1.37 6.10 -16.15
C ASP A 115 -1.50 7.24 -17.17
N HIS A 116 -0.70 8.29 -17.05
CA HIS A 116 -0.85 9.54 -17.81
C HIS A 116 0.43 10.01 -18.52
N GLY A 117 1.52 9.27 -18.39
CA GLY A 117 2.79 9.56 -19.04
C GLY A 117 3.69 10.52 -18.25
N ALA A 118 4.96 10.57 -18.67
CA ALA A 118 6.02 11.30 -17.97
C ALA A 118 5.79 12.82 -17.90
N ALA A 119 5.17 13.42 -18.93
CA ALA A 119 4.90 14.84 -18.97
C ALA A 119 3.91 15.26 -17.87
N VAL A 120 2.83 14.50 -17.68
CA VAL A 120 1.83 14.76 -16.63
C VAL A 120 2.43 14.56 -15.25
N ALA A 121 3.20 13.49 -15.05
CA ALA A 121 3.88 13.26 -13.76
C ALA A 121 4.87 14.37 -13.41
N ALA A 122 5.64 14.87 -14.38
CA ALA A 122 6.57 15.98 -14.17
C ALA A 122 5.84 17.29 -13.85
N ASP A 123 4.69 17.53 -14.47
CA ASP A 123 3.86 18.69 -14.17
C ASP A 123 3.26 18.61 -12.76
N VAL A 124 2.74 17.45 -12.36
CA VAL A 124 2.24 17.21 -10.99
C VAL A 124 3.36 17.43 -9.97
N ALA A 125 4.53 16.82 -10.17
CA ALA A 125 5.68 16.95 -9.27
C ALA A 125 6.07 18.42 -9.05
N ARG A 126 6.13 19.21 -10.13
CA ARG A 126 6.40 20.66 -10.08
C ARG A 126 5.37 21.42 -9.23
N HIS A 127 4.08 21.13 -9.40
CA HIS A 127 3.01 21.79 -8.65
C HIS A 127 2.94 21.33 -7.18
N THR A 128 3.45 20.13 -6.88
CA THR A 128 3.54 19.60 -5.52
C THR A 128 4.90 19.83 -4.85
N VAL A 129 5.84 20.49 -5.53
CA VAL A 129 7.16 20.89 -5.02
C VAL A 129 8.03 19.70 -4.56
N VAL A 130 8.09 18.66 -5.40
CA VAL A 130 8.92 17.44 -5.19
C VAL A 130 9.66 17.04 -6.45
#